data_AF-A0A3M1FKK2-F1
#
_entry.id   AF-A0A3M1FKK2-F1
#
_cell.length_a   1.000
_cell.length_b   1.000
_cell.length_c   1.000
_cell.angle_alpha   90.00
_cell.angle_beta   90.00
_cell.angle_gamma   90.00
#
_symmetry.space_group_name_H-M   'P 1'
#
loop_
_entity.id
_entity.type
_entity.pdbx_description
1 polymer ?
#
loop_
_entity_poly.entity_id
_entity_poly.type
_entity_poly.pdbx_seq_one_letter_code
_entity_poly.pdbx_strand_id
1 'polypeptide(L)'
;MALQQVSLKLLEGADLNPGRIPSSDGAWIGSIPPGVVFPFVGPTPPADYLECNGAAVSRTTYNLLFSALTTTFTGNNTANSAIVSGIGSTSHMAPGMFVEGPGVPVGTTISTVDSATQITLSAAIPTANTGATFTLFSFGQGDGSTTFNLPDLRGEFIRGYDNGRGIDTGRAFGSWQADSFAAHSHGIGTTTVSGAGGSYFSTNSIPGGVVGVGVQSSTTGGSETRPRNVALMFCIKYQ
;
A
#
# COMPACT_ATOMS: atom_id res chain seq x y z
N MET A 1 14.88 35.03 61.01
CA MET A 1 14.14 35.29 59.75
C MET A 1 15.03 34.79 58.61
N ALA A 2 14.95 33.49 58.31
CA ALA A 2 15.77 32.87 57.28
C ALA A 2 14.94 32.79 56.00
N LEU A 3 15.31 33.58 55.00
CA LEU A 3 14.78 33.49 53.64
C LEU A 3 15.40 32.26 52.98
N GLN A 4 14.65 31.17 52.96
CA GLN A 4 14.99 29.98 52.17
C GLN A 4 14.81 30.36 50.70
N GLN A 5 15.92 30.45 49.96
CA GLN A 5 15.89 30.58 48.51
C GLN A 5 15.14 29.37 47.93
N VAL A 6 13.94 29.62 47.44
CA VAL A 6 13.21 28.67 46.59
C VAL A 6 14.00 28.60 45.29
N SER A 7 14.77 27.53 45.14
CA SER A 7 15.46 27.21 43.90
C SER A 7 14.38 27.08 42.81
N LEU A 8 14.34 28.05 41.91
CA LEU A 8 13.54 28.02 40.70
C LEU A 8 14.09 26.86 39.86
N LYS A 9 13.57 25.65 40.05
CA LYS A 9 13.71 24.59 39.05
C LYS A 9 13.01 25.11 37.80
N LEU A 10 13.77 25.72 36.91
CA LEU A 10 13.42 25.74 35.50
C LEU A 10 13.11 24.27 35.16
N LEU A 11 11.87 24.01 34.79
CA LEU A 11 11.46 22.74 34.21
C LEU A 11 12.13 22.65 32.84
N GLU A 12 13.44 22.41 32.82
CA GLU A 12 14.13 21.83 31.68
C GLU A 12 13.59 20.41 31.53
N GLY A 13 12.51 20.26 30.78
CA GLY A 13 11.84 18.97 30.66
C GLY A 13 10.33 19.01 30.43
N ALA A 14 9.74 20.15 30.06
CA ALA A 14 8.59 20.08 29.18
C ALA A 14 9.11 19.53 27.85
N ASP A 15 9.13 18.21 27.74
CA ASP A 15 9.34 17.48 26.51
C ASP A 15 8.27 17.97 25.52
N LEU A 16 8.61 18.99 24.75
CA LEU A 16 7.82 19.48 23.61
C LEU A 16 7.93 18.46 22.47
N ASN A 17 7.84 17.16 22.75
CA ASN A 17 7.76 16.16 21.71
C ASN A 17 6.39 16.30 21.03
N PRO A 18 6.33 16.79 19.78
CA PRO A 18 5.07 17.00 19.06
C PRO A 18 4.31 15.68 18.77
N GLY A 19 4.87 14.52 19.13
CA GLY A 19 4.23 13.20 18.99
C GLY A 19 3.37 12.74 20.17
N ARG A 20 3.22 13.54 21.24
CA ARG A 20 2.57 13.10 22.48
C ARG A 20 1.40 14.03 22.85
N ILE A 21 0.17 13.54 22.73
CA ILE A 21 -1.02 14.31 23.11
C ILE A 21 -1.07 14.39 24.65
N PRO A 22 -1.07 15.58 25.27
CA PRO A 22 -1.22 15.70 26.71
C PRO A 22 -2.68 15.39 27.09
N SER A 23 -2.91 14.52 28.06
CA SER A 23 -4.18 14.49 28.79
C SER A 23 -4.16 15.53 29.91
N SER A 24 -5.35 16.03 30.27
CA SER A 24 -5.53 17.06 31.30
C SER A 24 -5.13 16.65 32.72
N ASP A 25 -4.80 15.37 32.94
CA ASP A 25 -4.39 14.79 34.23
C ASP A 25 -2.90 14.41 34.30
N GLY A 26 -2.10 14.75 33.27
CA GLY A 26 -0.66 14.42 33.24
C GLY A 26 -0.35 12.93 33.09
N ALA A 27 -1.37 12.09 32.97
CA ALA A 27 -1.24 10.67 32.64
C ALA A 27 -1.31 10.49 31.12
N TRP A 28 -0.19 10.72 30.46
CA TRP A 28 0.17 10.21 29.14
C TRP A 28 -0.86 9.28 28.47
N ILE A 29 -1.81 9.84 27.71
CA ILE A 29 -2.60 9.05 26.75
C ILE A 29 -1.63 8.43 25.74
N GLY A 30 -1.87 7.17 25.38
CA GLY A 30 -0.89 6.28 24.74
C GLY A 30 -0.10 6.90 23.59
N SER A 31 1.19 6.56 23.50
CA SER A 31 2.05 6.92 22.38
C SER A 31 1.44 6.47 21.06
N ILE A 32 1.51 7.32 20.02
CA ILE A 32 1.16 6.92 18.65
C ILE A 32 2.13 5.78 18.25
N PRO A 33 1.62 4.59 17.87
CA PRO A 33 2.49 3.47 17.56
C PRO A 33 3.27 3.71 16.26
N PRO A 34 4.51 3.21 16.15
CA PRO A 34 5.25 3.18 14.89
C PRO A 34 4.46 2.47 13.78
N GLY A 35 4.57 3.00 12.56
CA GLY A 35 3.79 2.52 11.41
C GLY A 35 2.47 3.26 11.17
N VAL A 36 2.02 4.11 12.11
CA VAL A 36 0.85 4.97 11.88
C VAL A 36 1.16 6.00 10.79
N VAL A 37 0.29 6.05 9.77
CA VAL A 37 0.35 6.98 8.66
C VAL A 37 -0.75 8.03 8.79
N PHE A 38 -0.43 9.30 8.51
CA PHE A 38 -1.42 10.38 8.45
C PHE A 38 -1.02 11.45 7.41
N PRO A 39 -2.00 12.19 6.85
CA PRO A 39 -1.71 13.33 5.98
C PRO A 39 -1.27 14.55 6.82
N PHE A 40 -0.19 15.20 6.39
CA PHE A 40 0.42 16.36 7.01
C PHE A 40 0.47 17.54 6.02
N VAL A 41 0.15 18.74 6.51
CA VAL A 41 0.01 19.94 5.68
C VAL A 41 1.34 20.67 5.44
N GLY A 42 2.33 20.49 6.31
CA GLY A 42 3.62 21.16 6.19
C GLY A 42 4.50 20.54 5.09
N PRO A 43 5.49 21.29 4.57
CA PRO A 43 6.35 20.84 3.48
C PRO A 43 7.50 19.91 3.93
N THR A 44 7.65 19.67 5.23
CA THR A 44 8.72 18.85 5.83
C THR A 44 8.14 17.94 6.90
N PRO A 45 8.54 16.65 6.99
CA PRO A 45 8.00 15.76 8.02
C PRO A 45 8.22 16.33 9.42
N PRO A 46 7.22 16.24 10.31
CA PRO A 46 7.42 16.62 11.70
C PRO A 46 8.43 15.68 12.37
N ALA A 47 9.00 16.14 13.49
CA ALA A 47 9.88 15.30 14.32
C ALA A 47 9.18 13.97 14.67
N ASP A 48 9.95 12.88 14.67
CA ASP A 48 9.50 11.49 14.85
C ASP A 48 8.75 10.84 13.67
N TYR A 49 8.65 11.54 12.54
CA TYR A 49 8.02 11.00 11.34
C TYR A 49 8.95 11.04 10.14
N LEU A 50 8.71 10.12 9.19
CA LEU A 50 9.32 10.11 7.87
C LEU A 50 8.24 10.35 6.81
N GLU A 51 8.61 10.92 5.68
CA GLU A 51 7.72 10.98 4.51
C GLU A 51 7.55 9.59 3.90
N CYS A 52 6.33 9.24 3.50
CA CYS A 52 6.04 8.03 2.73
C CYS A 52 6.40 8.25 1.24
N ASN A 53 7.70 8.24 0.93
CA ASN A 53 8.26 8.53 -0.39
C ASN A 53 9.04 7.36 -1.03
N GLY A 54 8.89 6.14 -0.52
CA GLY A 54 9.58 4.97 -1.07
C GLY A 54 11.06 4.81 -0.66
N ALA A 55 11.63 5.75 0.10
CA ALA A 55 13.04 5.72 0.45
C ALA A 55 13.44 4.45 1.22
N ALA A 56 14.66 3.96 0.95
CA ALA A 56 15.29 2.92 1.76
C ALA A 56 15.90 3.54 3.02
N VAL A 57 15.52 3.03 4.19
CA VAL A 57 15.94 3.56 5.49
C VAL A 57 16.52 2.45 6.37
N SER A 58 17.39 2.83 7.32
CA SER A 58 18.14 1.90 8.17
C SER A 58 17.25 1.08 9.12
N ARG A 59 17.42 -0.25 9.13
CA ARG A 59 16.73 -1.17 10.04
C ARG A 59 17.11 -0.95 11.51
N THR A 60 18.36 -0.56 11.77
CA THR A 60 18.86 -0.37 13.15
C THR A 60 18.38 0.96 13.72
N THR A 61 18.42 2.02 12.92
CA THR A 61 17.95 3.36 13.30
C THR A 61 16.43 3.38 13.49
N TYR A 62 15.68 2.72 12.61
CA TYR A 62 14.22 2.71 12.62
C TYR A 62 13.65 1.33 12.97
N ASN A 63 14.19 0.70 14.03
CA ASN A 63 13.87 -0.69 14.38
C ASN A 63 12.40 -0.94 14.70
N LEU A 64 11.71 0.00 15.36
CA LEU A 64 10.29 -0.16 15.69
C LEU A 64 9.43 -0.08 14.44
N LEU A 65 9.76 0.83 13.53
CA LEU A 65 9.10 0.92 12.23
C LEU A 65 9.36 -0.30 11.37
N PHE A 66 10.59 -0.80 11.35
CA PHE A 66 10.96 -2.03 10.65
C PHE A 66 10.11 -3.21 11.13
N SER A 67 9.96 -3.36 12.45
CA SER A 67 9.09 -4.38 13.07
C SER A 67 7.61 -4.18 12.68
N ALA A 68 7.14 -2.93 12.61
CA ALA A 68 5.75 -2.62 12.28
C ALA A 68 5.39 -2.88 10.79
N LEU A 69 6.35 -2.72 9.86
CA LEU A 69 6.11 -2.84 8.42
C LEU A 69 6.43 -4.23 7.85
N THR A 70 7.09 -5.09 8.62
CA THR A 70 7.41 -6.45 8.22
C THR A 70 6.52 -7.47 8.91
N THR A 71 6.39 -8.65 8.31
CA THR A 71 5.66 -9.77 8.91
C THR A 71 6.57 -10.98 8.94
N THR A 72 6.72 -11.61 10.11
CA THR A 72 7.50 -12.83 10.26
C THR A 72 6.60 -14.06 10.23
N PHE A 73 7.10 -15.15 9.67
CA PHE A 73 6.44 -16.45 9.70
C PHE A 73 7.48 -17.56 9.80
N THR A 74 7.06 -18.73 10.27
CA THR A 74 7.92 -19.92 10.29
C THR A 74 7.56 -20.84 9.13
N GLY A 75 8.56 -21.54 8.61
CA GLY A 75 8.37 -22.49 7.52
C GLY A 75 9.54 -23.46 7.36
N ASN A 76 9.34 -24.42 6.46
CA ASN A 76 10.31 -25.44 6.10
C ASN A 76 10.62 -25.34 4.61
N ASN A 77 11.87 -25.60 4.24
CA ASN A 77 12.24 -25.78 2.84
C ASN A 77 13.26 -26.93 2.70
N THR A 78 13.22 -27.60 1.56
CA THR A 78 14.26 -28.53 1.15
C THR A 78 15.36 -27.78 0.41
N ALA A 79 16.59 -28.30 0.45
CA ALA A 79 17.71 -27.75 -0.31
C ALA A 79 17.38 -27.71 -1.81
N ASN A 80 17.79 -26.64 -2.47
CA ASN A 80 17.56 -26.35 -3.89
C ASN A 80 16.06 -26.33 -4.28
N SER A 81 15.18 -25.95 -3.36
CA SER A 81 13.76 -25.78 -3.61
C SER A 81 13.33 -24.34 -3.42
N ALA A 82 12.41 -23.86 -4.26
CA ALA A 82 11.74 -22.58 -4.10
C ALA A 82 10.50 -22.67 -3.21
N ILE A 83 10.13 -23.88 -2.75
CA ILE A 83 8.93 -24.10 -1.95
C ILE A 83 9.25 -23.87 -0.47
N VAL A 84 8.45 -23.01 0.17
CA VAL A 84 8.38 -22.90 1.63
C VAL A 84 7.03 -23.45 2.08
N SER A 85 7.08 -24.49 2.91
CA SER A 85 5.90 -25.24 3.39
C SER A 85 5.79 -25.23 4.91
N GLY A 86 4.67 -25.73 5.45
CA GLY A 86 4.45 -25.76 6.89
C GLY A 86 4.23 -24.38 7.51
N ILE A 87 3.78 -23.42 6.69
CA ILE A 87 3.46 -22.04 7.12
C ILE A 87 2.15 -22.08 7.91
N GLY A 88 2.07 -21.30 9.01
CA GLY A 88 0.88 -21.26 9.86
C GLY A 88 -0.35 -20.60 9.22
N SER A 89 -0.14 -19.59 8.38
CA SER A 89 -1.18 -18.93 7.57
C SER A 89 -0.55 -18.15 6.42
N THR A 90 -1.22 -18.10 5.27
CA THR A 90 -0.86 -17.26 4.13
C THR A 90 -1.80 -16.06 3.92
N SER A 91 -2.65 -15.73 4.90
CA SER A 91 -3.69 -14.69 4.80
C SER A 91 -3.19 -13.26 4.52
N HIS A 92 -1.91 -12.99 4.76
CA HIS A 92 -1.26 -11.70 4.48
C HIS A 92 -0.12 -11.83 3.46
N MET A 93 -0.03 -12.98 2.79
CA MET A 93 0.98 -13.25 1.78
C MET A 93 0.39 -13.04 0.40
N ALA A 94 1.19 -12.50 -0.50
CA ALA A 94 0.82 -12.39 -1.90
C ALA A 94 2.05 -12.38 -2.80
N PRO A 95 1.87 -12.73 -4.09
CA PRO A 95 2.92 -12.58 -5.09
C PRO A 95 3.52 -11.17 -5.09
N GLY A 96 4.84 -11.10 -5.25
CA GLY A 96 5.60 -9.85 -5.31
C GLY A 96 6.16 -9.37 -3.97
N MET A 97 5.66 -9.85 -2.82
CA MET A 97 6.27 -9.54 -1.52
C MET A 97 7.69 -10.10 -1.46
N PHE A 98 8.66 -9.29 -1.03
CA PHE A 98 10.03 -9.76 -0.82
C PHE A 98 10.10 -10.68 0.40
N VAL A 99 10.98 -11.67 0.33
CA VAL A 99 11.19 -12.66 1.39
C VAL A 99 12.66 -12.69 1.75
N GLU A 100 12.95 -12.56 3.04
CA GLU A 100 14.28 -12.84 3.60
C GLU A 100 14.19 -14.00 4.60
N GLY A 101 15.31 -14.71 4.77
CA GLY A 101 15.43 -15.81 5.71
C GLY A 101 16.70 -16.61 5.49
N PRO A 102 16.94 -17.65 6.30
CA PRO A 102 18.14 -18.48 6.19
C PRO A 102 18.32 -19.08 4.78
N GLY A 103 19.39 -18.68 4.11
CA GLY A 103 19.75 -19.17 2.77
C GLY A 103 18.88 -18.62 1.63
N VAL A 104 17.95 -17.70 1.90
CA VAL A 104 17.13 -17.07 0.85
C VAL A 104 18.01 -16.10 0.05
N PRO A 105 18.12 -16.23 -1.28
CA PRO A 105 18.85 -15.26 -2.10
C PRO A 105 18.27 -13.85 -1.99
N VAL A 106 19.13 -12.83 -1.99
CA VAL A 106 18.68 -11.42 -1.95
C VAL A 106 17.81 -11.11 -3.17
N GLY A 107 16.68 -10.46 -2.94
CA GLY A 107 15.74 -10.06 -4.01
C GLY A 107 14.71 -11.14 -4.34
N THR A 108 14.72 -12.24 -3.59
CA THR A 108 13.68 -13.27 -3.70
C THR A 108 12.33 -12.70 -3.28
N THR A 109 11.30 -13.04 -4.05
CA THR A 109 9.91 -12.64 -3.83
C THR A 109 9.02 -13.87 -3.79
N ILE A 110 7.81 -13.73 -3.24
CA ILE A 110 6.76 -14.73 -3.43
C ILE A 110 6.37 -14.73 -4.91
N SER A 111 6.45 -15.88 -5.56
CA SER A 111 5.94 -16.09 -6.91
C SER A 111 4.46 -16.46 -6.87
N THR A 112 4.09 -17.41 -6.02
CA THR A 112 2.71 -17.86 -5.84
C THR A 112 2.42 -18.18 -4.38
N VAL A 113 1.16 -17.96 -3.97
CA VAL A 113 0.61 -18.50 -2.72
C VAL A 113 -0.18 -19.75 -3.10
N ASP A 114 0.38 -20.92 -2.81
CA ASP A 114 -0.11 -22.18 -3.35
C ASP A 114 -1.27 -22.75 -2.50
N SER A 115 -1.24 -22.50 -1.19
CA SER A 115 -2.30 -22.90 -0.26
C SER A 115 -2.25 -22.08 1.03
N ALA A 116 -3.09 -22.42 2.01
CA ALA A 116 -3.09 -21.81 3.34
C ALA A 116 -1.77 -22.00 4.12
N THR A 117 -0.90 -22.94 3.69
CA THR A 117 0.31 -23.34 4.43
C THR A 117 1.55 -23.48 3.55
N GLN A 118 1.50 -23.03 2.29
CA GLN A 118 2.60 -23.16 1.33
C GLN A 118 2.65 -22.00 0.35
N ILE A 119 3.87 -21.57 0.03
CA ILE A 119 4.18 -20.61 -1.02
C ILE A 119 5.33 -21.13 -1.89
N THR A 120 5.41 -20.62 -3.11
CA THR A 120 6.56 -20.80 -4.00
C THR A 120 7.23 -19.45 -4.22
N LEU A 121 8.56 -19.43 -4.04
CA LEU A 121 9.42 -18.27 -4.19
C LEU A 121 9.91 -18.11 -5.64
N SER A 122 10.39 -16.92 -5.99
CA SER A 122 10.98 -16.63 -7.30
C SER A 122 12.41 -17.17 -7.48
N ALA A 123 13.05 -17.63 -6.39
CA ALA A 123 14.35 -18.28 -6.41
C ALA A 123 14.40 -19.46 -5.44
N ALA A 124 15.19 -20.48 -5.77
CA ALA A 124 15.40 -21.62 -4.90
C ALA A 124 16.31 -21.27 -3.71
N ILE A 125 16.00 -21.83 -2.54
CA ILE A 125 16.83 -21.74 -1.34
C ILE A 125 17.86 -22.89 -1.40
N PRO A 126 19.18 -22.61 -1.45
CA PRO A 126 20.19 -23.65 -1.63
C PRO A 126 20.31 -24.61 -0.43
N THR A 127 20.02 -24.14 0.77
CA THR A 127 20.13 -24.91 2.02
C THR A 127 18.77 -25.42 2.48
N ALA A 128 18.70 -26.62 3.08
CA ALA A 128 17.48 -27.08 3.74
C ALA A 128 17.31 -26.40 5.10
N ASN A 129 16.09 -26.02 5.45
CA ASN A 129 15.75 -25.47 6.76
C ASN A 129 14.45 -26.08 7.30
N THR A 130 14.38 -26.28 8.62
CA THR A 130 13.19 -26.78 9.33
C THR A 130 12.81 -25.78 10.42
N GLY A 131 11.58 -25.28 10.39
CA GLY A 131 11.07 -24.30 11.36
C GLY A 131 11.81 -22.97 11.34
N ALA A 132 12.40 -22.60 10.20
CA ALA A 132 13.13 -21.34 10.07
C ALA A 132 12.16 -20.15 10.04
N THR A 133 12.61 -19.03 10.62
CA THR A 133 11.90 -17.76 10.54
C THR A 133 12.24 -17.06 9.24
N PHE A 134 11.21 -16.64 8.52
CA PHE A 134 11.28 -15.82 7.33
C PHE A 134 10.59 -14.49 7.60
N THR A 135 11.02 -13.44 6.89
CA THR A 135 10.48 -12.09 6.99
C THR A 135 9.95 -11.65 5.63
N LEU A 136 8.72 -11.13 5.63
CA LEU A 136 8.08 -10.54 4.46
C LEU A 136 8.18 -9.01 4.49
N PHE A 137 8.34 -8.43 3.30
CA PHE A 137 8.39 -6.99 3.11
C PHE A 137 7.34 -6.56 2.08
N SER A 138 6.37 -5.78 2.53
CA SER A 138 5.26 -5.30 1.69
C SER A 138 5.66 -4.12 0.78
N PHE A 139 6.62 -3.30 1.22
CA PHE A 139 7.00 -2.06 0.53
C PHE A 139 8.41 -2.09 -0.09
N GLY A 140 9.15 -3.19 0.13
CA GLY A 140 10.51 -3.39 -0.36
C GLY A 140 11.50 -3.73 0.74
N GLN A 141 12.44 -4.61 0.41
CA GLN A 141 13.47 -5.11 1.35
C GLN A 141 14.70 -4.18 1.47
N GLY A 142 14.68 -3.00 0.84
CA GLY A 142 15.85 -2.14 0.73
C GLY A 142 16.99 -2.81 -0.05
N ASP A 143 18.19 -2.72 0.50
CA ASP A 143 19.42 -3.38 0.05
C ASP A 143 19.45 -4.90 0.33
N GLY A 144 18.43 -5.46 0.98
CA GLY A 144 18.39 -6.87 1.36
C GLY A 144 19.25 -7.22 2.57
N SER A 145 19.70 -6.23 3.35
CA SER A 145 20.53 -6.46 4.53
C SER A 145 20.33 -5.43 5.64
N THR A 146 20.65 -4.17 5.38
CA THR A 146 20.72 -3.13 6.40
C THR A 146 19.58 -2.13 6.35
N THR A 147 18.81 -2.13 5.26
CA THR A 147 17.74 -1.16 5.01
C THR A 147 16.41 -1.83 4.67
N PHE A 148 15.32 -1.07 4.72
CA PHE A 148 13.99 -1.45 4.25
C PHE A 148 13.32 -0.24 3.59
N ASN A 149 12.37 -0.45 2.68
CA ASN A 149 11.69 0.65 2.01
C ASN A 149 10.47 1.13 2.81
N LEU A 150 10.28 2.45 2.83
CA LEU A 150 9.02 3.07 3.21
C LEU A 150 7.96 2.85 2.11
N PRO A 151 6.66 2.95 2.43
CA PRO A 151 5.63 3.11 1.41
C PRO A 151 5.91 4.35 0.55
N ASP A 152 5.58 4.31 -0.74
CA ASP A 152 5.46 5.50 -1.57
C ASP A 152 3.97 5.81 -1.77
N LEU A 153 3.48 6.87 -1.12
CA LEU A 153 2.06 7.25 -1.14
C LEU A 153 1.82 8.57 -1.88
N ARG A 154 2.83 9.06 -2.60
CA ARG A 154 2.74 10.33 -3.33
C ARG A 154 1.87 10.17 -4.56
N GLY A 155 0.75 10.91 -4.60
CA GLY A 155 -0.21 10.83 -5.69
C GLY A 155 -1.20 9.66 -5.59
N GLU A 156 -1.11 8.84 -4.53
CA GLU A 156 -1.93 7.65 -4.37
C GLU A 156 -3.21 7.91 -3.57
N PHE A 157 -4.29 7.22 -3.96
CA PHE A 157 -5.48 7.11 -3.13
C PHE A 157 -5.34 5.94 -2.16
N ILE A 158 -5.59 6.19 -0.88
CA ILE A 158 -5.56 5.14 0.15
C ILE A 158 -6.95 4.51 0.27
N ARG A 159 -7.00 3.17 0.24
CA ARG A 159 -8.21 2.39 0.49
C ARG A 159 -8.01 1.43 1.66
N GLY A 160 -9.10 1.12 2.36
CA GLY A 160 -9.07 0.13 3.43
C GLY A 160 -8.75 -1.26 2.90
N TYR A 161 -7.88 -1.98 3.61
CA TYR A 161 -7.59 -3.39 3.33
C TYR A 161 -8.83 -4.24 3.64
N ASP A 162 -9.19 -5.14 2.72
CA ASP A 162 -10.41 -5.95 2.83
C ASP A 162 -10.44 -6.82 4.08
N ASN A 163 -9.28 -7.36 4.46
CA ASN A 163 -9.07 -8.17 5.65
C ASN A 163 -10.14 -9.26 5.89
N GLY A 164 -10.64 -9.87 4.80
CA GLY A 164 -11.63 -10.95 4.86
C GLY A 164 -13.09 -10.50 4.78
N ARG A 165 -13.39 -9.22 4.51
CA ARG A 165 -14.76 -8.74 4.27
C ARG A 165 -15.36 -9.28 2.96
N GLY A 166 -14.53 -9.60 1.97
CA GLY A 166 -14.95 -10.20 0.69
C GLY A 166 -15.36 -9.20 -0.39
N ILE A 167 -15.01 -7.91 -0.26
CA ILE A 167 -15.29 -6.88 -1.27
C ILE A 167 -14.13 -6.71 -2.25
N ASP A 168 -12.89 -6.75 -1.74
CA ASP A 168 -11.66 -6.66 -2.54
C ASP A 168 -10.83 -7.95 -2.37
N THR A 169 -11.47 -9.09 -2.70
CA THR A 169 -10.90 -10.42 -2.49
C THR A 169 -9.64 -10.63 -3.32
N GLY A 170 -8.62 -11.21 -2.69
CA GLY A 170 -7.34 -11.49 -3.33
C GLY A 170 -6.42 -10.27 -3.46
N ARG A 171 -6.87 -9.07 -3.05
CA ARG A 171 -6.00 -7.90 -3.00
C ARG A 171 -4.98 -8.06 -1.87
N ALA A 172 -3.71 -7.96 -2.21
CA ALA A 172 -2.62 -8.07 -1.25
C ALA A 172 -2.48 -6.81 -0.37
N PHE A 173 -2.10 -6.99 0.90
CA PHE A 173 -1.80 -5.87 1.79
C PHE A 173 -0.66 -5.01 1.21
N GLY A 174 -0.83 -3.69 1.23
CA GLY A 174 0.17 -2.73 0.71
C GLY A 174 0.36 -2.72 -0.81
N SER A 175 -0.36 -3.55 -1.57
CA SER A 175 -0.19 -3.61 -3.03
C SER A 175 -0.79 -2.42 -3.77
N TRP A 176 -0.10 -1.99 -4.82
CA TRP A 176 -0.57 -0.95 -5.74
C TRP A 176 -1.59 -1.50 -6.75
N GLN A 177 -2.50 -0.65 -7.22
CA GLN A 177 -3.43 -0.98 -8.32
C GLN A 177 -3.69 0.28 -9.13
N ALA A 178 -3.68 0.12 -10.45
CA ALA A 178 -4.04 1.17 -11.38
C ALA A 178 -5.49 1.63 -11.19
N ASP A 179 -5.79 2.83 -11.67
CA ASP A 179 -7.16 3.28 -11.79
C ASP A 179 -7.98 2.34 -12.69
N SER A 180 -9.28 2.28 -12.44
CA SER A 180 -10.21 1.52 -13.25
C SER A 180 -11.61 2.12 -13.16
N PHE A 181 -12.32 2.14 -14.28
CA PHE A 181 -13.74 2.50 -14.32
C PHE A 181 -14.58 1.24 -14.23
N ALA A 182 -15.72 1.36 -13.54
CA ALA A 182 -16.76 0.36 -13.66
C ALA A 182 -17.17 0.20 -15.13
N ALA A 183 -17.24 -1.06 -15.59
CA ALA A 183 -17.71 -1.37 -16.93
C ALA A 183 -19.12 -0.83 -17.13
N HIS A 184 -19.34 -0.07 -18.21
CA HIS A 184 -20.65 0.45 -18.57
C HIS A 184 -20.77 0.56 -20.10
N SER A 185 -21.99 0.72 -20.59
CA SER A 185 -22.28 0.87 -22.03
C SER A 185 -23.28 2.00 -22.26
N HIS A 186 -23.28 2.53 -23.48
CA HIS A 186 -24.23 3.54 -23.93
C HIS A 186 -25.05 3.00 -25.11
N GLY A 187 -26.36 3.20 -25.06
CA GLY A 187 -27.24 2.94 -26.21
C GLY A 187 -27.35 4.20 -27.06
N ILE A 188 -27.18 4.06 -28.37
CA ILE A 188 -27.49 5.13 -29.33
C ILE A 188 -28.90 4.88 -29.86
N GLY A 189 -29.80 5.85 -29.69
CA GLY A 189 -31.13 5.82 -30.30
C GLY A 189 -31.00 5.89 -31.82
N THR A 190 -31.34 4.81 -32.51
CA THR A 190 -31.41 4.79 -33.97
C THR A 190 -32.81 4.39 -34.41
N THR A 191 -33.27 4.96 -35.51
CA THR A 191 -34.50 4.56 -36.18
C THR A 191 -34.14 3.61 -37.31
N THR A 192 -34.76 2.44 -37.36
CA THR A 192 -34.63 1.56 -38.51
C THR A 192 -35.56 2.06 -39.61
N VAL A 193 -35.01 2.38 -40.78
CA VAL A 193 -35.78 2.73 -41.97
C VAL A 193 -35.73 1.53 -42.92
N SER A 194 -36.88 0.95 -43.23
CA SER A 194 -37.01 -0.24 -44.09
C SER A 194 -37.64 0.15 -45.44
N GLY A 195 -37.08 -0.33 -46.54
CA GLY A 195 -37.62 -0.15 -47.89
C GLY A 195 -37.32 -1.34 -48.80
N ALA A 196 -37.73 -1.28 -50.07
CA ALA A 196 -37.58 -2.38 -51.03
C ALA A 196 -36.10 -2.81 -51.26
N GLY A 197 -35.12 -1.99 -50.88
CA GLY A 197 -33.69 -2.27 -50.98
C GLY A 197 -33.00 -2.75 -49.68
N GLY A 198 -33.73 -2.91 -48.56
CA GLY A 198 -33.18 -3.35 -47.28
C GLY A 198 -33.52 -2.43 -46.09
N SER A 199 -32.92 -2.71 -44.92
CA SER A 199 -33.07 -1.93 -43.67
C SER A 199 -31.79 -1.18 -43.34
N TYR A 200 -31.92 0.09 -42.94
CA TYR A 200 -30.81 0.97 -42.53
C TYR A 200 -31.07 1.58 -41.15
N PHE A 201 -30.02 1.81 -40.36
CA PHE A 201 -30.12 2.58 -39.11
C PHE A 201 -29.86 4.06 -39.39
N SER A 202 -30.77 4.94 -38.96
CA SER A 202 -30.60 6.39 -39.07
C SER A 202 -30.80 7.08 -37.72
N THR A 203 -30.01 8.11 -37.44
CA THR A 203 -30.19 9.00 -36.28
C THR A 203 -31.07 10.22 -36.60
N ASN A 204 -31.44 10.41 -37.88
CA ASN A 204 -32.30 11.52 -38.31
C ASN A 204 -33.09 11.17 -39.59
N SER A 205 -34.38 11.50 -39.66
CA SER A 205 -35.24 11.18 -40.81
C SER A 205 -35.25 12.30 -41.84
N ILE A 206 -34.62 12.10 -43.01
CA ILE A 206 -34.74 13.00 -44.16
C ILE A 206 -35.53 12.27 -45.27
N PRO A 207 -36.61 12.84 -45.83
CA PRO A 207 -37.28 12.28 -46.99
C PRO A 207 -36.32 12.15 -48.19
N GLY A 208 -36.09 10.92 -48.67
CA GLY A 208 -35.48 10.65 -49.98
C GLY A 208 -33.97 10.41 -50.05
N GLY A 209 -33.23 10.28 -48.95
CA GLY A 209 -31.78 10.01 -49.03
C GLY A 209 -31.18 9.33 -47.80
N VAL A 210 -30.21 8.43 -48.04
CA VAL A 210 -29.39 7.77 -47.01
C VAL A 210 -28.17 8.64 -46.73
N VAL A 211 -27.98 9.09 -45.48
CA VAL A 211 -26.75 9.75 -45.03
C VAL A 211 -26.05 8.84 -44.05
N GLY A 212 -24.89 8.29 -44.44
CA GLY A 212 -24.00 7.57 -43.53
C GLY A 212 -23.32 8.55 -42.59
N VAL A 213 -23.89 8.76 -41.40
CA VAL A 213 -23.30 9.64 -40.38
C VAL A 213 -22.48 8.78 -39.41
N GLY A 214 -21.15 8.92 -39.46
CA GLY A 214 -20.28 8.43 -38.39
C GLY A 214 -20.49 9.30 -37.15
N VAL A 215 -21.24 8.82 -36.16
CA VAL A 215 -21.40 9.51 -34.88
C VAL A 215 -20.28 9.05 -33.96
N GLN A 216 -19.19 9.80 -33.90
CA GLN A 216 -18.13 9.59 -32.91
C GLN A 216 -18.23 10.67 -31.83
N SER A 217 -18.25 10.26 -30.56
CA SER A 217 -18.03 11.19 -29.45
C SER A 217 -16.57 11.65 -29.46
N SER A 218 -16.32 12.90 -29.08
CA SER A 218 -14.97 13.35 -28.74
C SER A 218 -14.51 12.74 -27.41
N THR A 219 -13.20 12.62 -27.23
CA THR A 219 -12.61 12.38 -25.91
C THR A 219 -12.88 13.57 -24.99
N THR A 220 -13.32 13.29 -23.76
CA THR A 220 -13.47 14.28 -22.68
C THR A 220 -12.73 13.76 -21.46
N GLY A 221 -12.00 14.63 -20.76
CA GLY A 221 -11.22 14.28 -19.57
C GLY A 221 -9.74 14.57 -19.75
N GLY A 222 -8.92 14.02 -18.84
CA GLY A 222 -7.46 14.09 -18.88
C GLY A 222 -6.83 12.69 -18.77
N SER A 223 -5.52 12.63 -18.51
CA SER A 223 -4.77 11.37 -18.40
C SER A 223 -5.17 10.48 -17.21
N GLU A 224 -5.95 11.02 -16.26
CA GLU A 224 -6.38 10.35 -15.04
C GLU A 224 -7.80 10.82 -14.71
N THR A 225 -8.66 9.92 -14.23
CA THR A 225 -9.92 10.34 -13.62
C THR A 225 -9.79 10.36 -12.11
N ARG A 226 -10.10 11.52 -11.53
CA ARG A 226 -10.02 11.74 -10.09
C ARG A 226 -11.08 12.74 -9.64
N PRO A 227 -11.58 12.61 -8.40
CA PRO A 227 -12.34 13.69 -7.79
C PRO A 227 -11.45 14.92 -7.59
N ARG A 228 -12.07 16.07 -7.30
CA ARG A 228 -11.33 17.23 -6.77
C ARG A 228 -10.59 16.81 -5.50
N ASN A 229 -9.30 17.14 -5.43
CA ASN A 229 -8.43 16.76 -4.32
C ASN A 229 -7.43 17.88 -4.01
N VAL A 230 -6.82 17.79 -2.82
CA VAL A 230 -5.71 18.63 -2.37
C VAL A 230 -4.57 17.70 -2.00
N ALA A 231 -3.36 17.99 -2.46
CA ALA A 231 -2.18 17.20 -2.17
C ALA A 231 -1.61 17.58 -0.80
N LEU A 232 -1.57 16.60 0.11
CA LEU A 232 -0.90 16.67 1.41
C LEU A 232 0.20 15.60 1.44
N MET A 233 1.20 15.79 2.30
CA MET A 233 2.27 14.80 2.46
C MET A 233 1.83 13.69 3.40
N PHE A 234 2.07 12.43 3.06
CA PHE A 234 1.86 11.33 4.01
C PHE A 234 3.09 11.12 4.87
N CYS A 235 2.90 11.14 6.19
CA CYS A 235 3.95 10.95 7.19
C CYS A 235 3.71 9.65 7.96
N ILE A 236 4.78 8.90 8.27
CA ILE A 236 4.75 7.65 9.04
C ILE A 236 5.57 7.76 10.32
N LYS A 237 4.98 7.37 11.46
CA LYS A 237 5.65 7.39 12.77
C LYS A 237 6.75 6.33 12.80
N TYR A 238 7.97 6.69 13.21
CA TYR A 238 9.07 5.72 13.29
C TYR A 238 9.51 5.33 14.70
N GLN A 239 9.11 6.08 15.72
CA GLN A 239 9.44 5.86 17.13
C GLN A 239 8.27 6.11 18.07
#